data_AF-A0AB34KRV0-F1
#
_entry.id   AF-A0AB34KRV0-F1
#
_cell.length_a   1.000
_cell.length_b   1.000
_cell.length_c   1.000
_cell.angle_alpha   90.00
_cell.angle_beta   90.00
_cell.angle_gamma   90.00
#
_symmetry.space_group_name_H-M   'P 1'
#
loop_
_entity.id
_entity.type
_entity.pdbx_description
1 polymer ?
#
loop_
_entity_poly.entity_id
_entity_poly.type
_entity_poly.pdbx_seq_one_letter_code
_entity_poly.pdbx_strand_id
1 'polypeptide(L)'
;MAQDARVHAVNKDDRDEHATISTSSSNLPPLAPNNVRLKTRLVSMTANNISYARMGSFAHWWDAFPVPSFLPTPYNDSTKYGIVPVWGYAEVISSHIEGLKKGDIFYGFWPSSNLPIDLQLEPTKPAGHFIDITPSRQSMWSYYHRYVLAPETIDLTSPELAAQTVFKPLFECAHALNTYVLGPHAIHPSPRTANSPWPHADLSSTAIISLSASGKTALAFADAVLNSRKPGSEPPGFLAITSTPTLTLPTPSASPIKTKTLSYASALSPESISFLNSIPSTLTKILIVDFGGRASSLPSLISHFRSHAPHLELGVIGVGSSPDTQDILAALASVPERVQMNTSEVREVAVEAIGA
;
A
#
# COMPACT_ATOMS: atom_id res chain seq x y z
N MET A 1 -22.17 -30.18 11.76
CA MET A 1 -22.23 -28.97 12.61
C MET A 1 -21.99 -27.79 11.69
N ALA A 2 -22.91 -26.84 11.62
CA ALA A 2 -22.68 -25.60 10.87
C ALA A 2 -21.41 -24.95 11.43
N GLN A 3 -20.43 -24.64 10.59
CA GLN A 3 -19.25 -23.91 11.05
C GLN A 3 -19.68 -22.49 11.42
N ASP A 4 -19.53 -22.14 12.69
CA ASP A 4 -19.69 -20.77 13.16
C ASP A 4 -18.69 -19.87 12.42
N ALA A 5 -19.23 -18.94 11.63
CA ALA A 5 -18.51 -17.85 11.02
C ALA A 5 -18.53 -16.63 11.94
N ARG A 6 -17.53 -15.77 11.80
CA ARG A 6 -17.35 -14.53 12.55
C ARG A 6 -17.15 -13.39 11.58
N VAL A 7 -17.90 -12.31 11.77
CA VAL A 7 -17.79 -11.07 10.99
C VAL A 7 -17.38 -9.95 11.93
N HIS A 8 -16.31 -9.23 11.63
CA HIS A 8 -15.95 -8.00 12.33
C HIS A 8 -16.66 -6.83 11.66
N ALA A 9 -17.74 -6.35 12.28
CA ALA A 9 -18.51 -5.21 11.82
C ALA A 9 -18.01 -3.95 12.53
N VAL A 10 -17.74 -2.89 11.76
CA VAL A 10 -17.22 -1.60 12.23
C VAL A 10 -18.18 -0.51 11.77
N ASN A 11 -18.58 0.38 12.67
CA ASN A 11 -19.37 1.55 12.30
C ASN A 11 -18.50 2.50 11.46
N LYS A 12 -19.05 2.96 10.33
CA LYS A 12 -18.33 3.75 9.33
C LYS A 12 -18.01 5.17 9.80
N ASP A 13 -18.82 5.72 10.70
CA ASP A 13 -18.68 7.08 11.25
C ASP A 13 -17.92 7.09 12.58
N ASP A 14 -18.08 6.05 13.40
CA ASP A 14 -17.38 5.87 14.67
C ASP A 14 -16.71 4.50 14.75
N ARG A 15 -15.39 4.47 14.62
CA ARG A 15 -14.63 3.21 14.57
C ARG A 15 -14.45 2.56 15.93
N ASP A 16 -14.73 3.27 17.02
CA ASP A 16 -14.74 2.69 18.37
C ASP A 16 -16.04 1.90 18.61
N GLU A 17 -17.09 2.16 17.82
CA GLU A 17 -18.30 1.33 17.74
C GLU A 17 -18.11 0.14 16.78
N HIS A 18 -17.62 -0.98 17.30
CA HIS A 18 -17.42 -2.19 16.51
C HIS A 18 -17.69 -3.48 17.31
N ALA A 19 -17.96 -4.58 16.60
CA ALA A 19 -18.20 -5.88 17.23
C ALA A 19 -17.80 -7.07 16.34
N THR A 20 -17.50 -8.20 16.99
CA THR A 20 -17.34 -9.49 16.31
C THR A 20 -18.63 -10.29 16.45
N ILE A 21 -19.28 -10.58 15.34
CA ILE A 21 -20.61 -11.20 15.29
C ILE A 21 -20.48 -12.65 14.84
N SER A 22 -20.98 -13.58 15.65
CA SER A 22 -21.11 -14.98 15.25
C SER A 22 -22.31 -15.18 14.33
N THR A 23 -22.14 -15.95 13.27
CA THR A 23 -23.19 -16.28 12.30
C THR A 23 -22.94 -17.65 11.68
N SER A 24 -23.86 -18.14 10.86
CA SER A 24 -23.70 -19.42 10.16
C SER A 24 -23.51 -19.21 8.67
N SER A 25 -22.56 -19.94 8.09
CA SER A 25 -22.40 -20.03 6.63
C SER A 25 -23.62 -20.64 5.92
N SER A 26 -24.52 -21.32 6.64
CA SER A 26 -25.79 -21.82 6.09
C SER A 26 -26.77 -20.71 5.72
N ASN A 27 -26.54 -19.47 6.18
CA ASN A 27 -27.37 -18.31 5.83
C ASN A 27 -27.00 -17.72 4.46
N LEU A 28 -25.91 -18.18 3.83
CA LEU A 28 -25.51 -17.75 2.50
C LEU A 28 -26.44 -18.37 1.44
N PRO A 29 -26.80 -17.62 0.38
CA PRO A 29 -27.56 -18.19 -0.73
C PRO A 29 -26.76 -19.30 -1.43
N PRO A 30 -27.42 -20.12 -2.29
CA PRO A 30 -26.72 -21.01 -3.21
C PRO A 30 -25.69 -20.23 -4.06
N LEU A 31 -24.58 -20.88 -4.42
CA LEU A 31 -23.55 -20.26 -5.26
C LEU A 31 -24.12 -20.00 -6.66
N ALA A 32 -24.02 -18.76 -7.13
CA ALA A 32 -24.52 -18.38 -8.45
C ALA A 32 -23.63 -18.93 -9.59
N PRO A 33 -24.15 -19.10 -10.81
CA PRO A 33 -23.34 -19.41 -11.99
C PRO A 33 -22.22 -18.39 -12.18
N ASN A 34 -21.07 -18.84 -12.71
CA ASN A 34 -19.86 -18.03 -12.92
C ASN A 34 -19.24 -17.41 -11.64
N ASN A 35 -19.69 -17.83 -10.46
CA ASN A 35 -19.10 -17.40 -9.20
C ASN A 35 -18.23 -18.49 -8.59
N VAL A 36 -17.27 -18.05 -7.77
CA VAL A 36 -16.47 -18.89 -6.88
C VAL A 36 -16.72 -18.45 -5.44
N ARG A 37 -16.92 -19.42 -4.53
CA ARG A 37 -17.07 -19.18 -3.10
C ARG A 37 -15.74 -19.40 -2.40
N LEU A 38 -15.21 -18.35 -1.78
CA LEU A 38 -13.95 -18.38 -1.05
C LEU A 38 -14.15 -18.09 0.43
N LYS A 39 -13.33 -18.70 1.27
CA LYS A 39 -13.35 -18.46 2.71
C LYS A 39 -11.95 -18.08 3.16
N THR A 40 -11.82 -16.91 3.78
CA THR A 40 -10.57 -16.41 4.37
C THR A 40 -9.94 -17.43 5.32
N ARG A 41 -8.61 -17.57 5.27
CA ARG A 41 -7.83 -18.51 6.11
C ARG A 41 -6.73 -17.83 6.91
N LEU A 42 -5.95 -16.98 6.25
CA LEU A 42 -4.79 -16.31 6.85
C LEU A 42 -4.80 -14.85 6.42
N VAL A 43 -4.72 -13.91 7.35
CA VAL A 43 -4.76 -12.46 7.06
C VAL A 43 -3.78 -11.70 7.93
N SER A 44 -3.34 -10.54 7.44
CA SER A 44 -2.60 -9.57 8.23
C SER A 44 -3.51 -8.46 8.74
N MET A 45 -3.33 -8.08 10.01
CA MET A 45 -3.81 -6.81 10.54
C MET A 45 -2.64 -5.82 10.68
N THR A 46 -2.82 -4.63 10.12
CA THR A 46 -1.79 -3.59 10.06
C THR A 46 -2.45 -2.21 10.22
N ALA A 47 -1.63 -1.17 10.39
CA ALA A 47 -2.11 0.21 10.39
C ALA A 47 -2.88 0.60 9.11
N ASN A 48 -2.66 -0.08 7.97
CA ASN A 48 -3.41 0.20 6.73
C ASN A 48 -4.91 -0.10 6.89
N ASN A 49 -5.29 -1.04 7.76
CA ASN A 49 -6.71 -1.33 8.00
C ASN A 49 -7.43 -0.15 8.64
N ILE A 50 -6.73 0.65 9.44
CA ILE A 50 -7.26 1.92 9.95
C ILE A 50 -7.51 2.88 8.78
N SER A 51 -6.56 3.03 7.86
CA SER A 51 -6.76 3.84 6.65
C SER A 51 -7.91 3.33 5.78
N TYR A 52 -8.07 2.01 5.68
CA TYR A 52 -9.19 1.40 4.94
C TYR A 52 -10.55 1.77 5.52
N ALA A 53 -10.67 1.80 6.85
CA ALA A 53 -11.88 2.27 7.51
C ALA A 53 -12.08 3.79 7.31
N ARG A 54 -11.02 4.58 7.50
CA ARG A 54 -11.10 6.05 7.50
C ARG A 54 -11.38 6.66 6.14
N MET A 55 -10.82 6.09 5.07
CA MET A 55 -11.06 6.52 3.69
C MET A 55 -12.04 5.59 2.97
N GLY A 56 -12.76 4.74 3.69
CA GLY A 56 -13.54 3.66 3.10
C GLY A 56 -14.63 4.14 2.13
N SER A 57 -15.23 5.30 2.39
CA SER A 57 -16.21 5.91 1.49
C SER A 57 -15.55 6.56 0.27
N PHE A 58 -14.41 7.23 0.46
CA PHE A 58 -13.69 7.92 -0.63
C PHE A 58 -13.05 6.92 -1.61
N ALA A 59 -12.43 5.86 -1.10
CA ALA A 59 -11.75 4.83 -1.90
C ALA A 59 -12.64 3.62 -2.20
N HIS A 60 -13.92 3.68 -1.84
CA HIS A 60 -14.90 2.59 -2.00
C HIS A 60 -14.55 1.26 -1.30
N TRP A 61 -13.66 1.27 -0.31
CA TRP A 61 -13.31 0.05 0.46
C TRP A 61 -14.45 -0.46 1.33
N TRP A 62 -15.42 0.39 1.71
CA TRP A 62 -16.64 -0.08 2.38
C TRP A 62 -17.54 -0.90 1.46
N ASP A 63 -17.46 -0.65 0.15
CA ASP A 63 -18.27 -1.33 -0.86
C ASP A 63 -17.68 -2.70 -1.22
N ALA A 64 -16.43 -2.95 -0.82
CA ALA A 64 -15.73 -4.21 -1.04
C ALA A 64 -16.53 -5.38 -0.45
N PHE A 65 -16.83 -5.30 0.85
CA PHE A 65 -17.45 -6.38 1.61
C PHE A 65 -18.54 -5.81 2.51
N PRO A 66 -19.76 -5.59 1.98
CA PRO A 66 -20.87 -5.11 2.79
C PRO A 66 -21.22 -6.14 3.87
N VAL A 67 -21.70 -5.66 5.02
CA VAL A 67 -22.25 -6.53 6.06
C VAL A 67 -23.45 -7.31 5.52
N PRO A 68 -23.55 -8.62 5.76
CA PRO A 68 -24.70 -9.40 5.30
C PRO A 68 -26.01 -8.93 5.95
N SER A 69 -27.08 -8.89 5.16
CA SER A 69 -28.42 -8.48 5.62
C SER A 69 -29.02 -9.40 6.70
N PHE A 70 -28.55 -10.64 6.78
CA PHE A 70 -28.97 -11.62 7.78
C PHE A 70 -28.22 -11.50 9.12
N LEU A 71 -27.28 -10.56 9.26
CA LEU A 71 -26.69 -10.28 10.58
C LEU A 71 -27.75 -9.74 11.54
N PRO A 72 -27.59 -9.89 12.87
CA PRO A 72 -28.48 -9.27 13.83
C PRO A 72 -28.36 -7.75 13.81
N THR A 73 -29.46 -7.05 14.08
CA THR A 73 -29.47 -5.60 14.32
C THR A 73 -28.57 -5.25 15.52
N PRO A 74 -27.78 -4.16 15.45
CA PRO A 74 -27.75 -3.15 14.38
C PRO A 74 -26.81 -3.47 13.20
N TYR A 75 -26.12 -4.60 13.22
CA TYR A 75 -25.00 -4.91 12.32
C TYR A 75 -25.39 -5.34 10.90
N ASN A 76 -26.68 -5.50 10.61
CA ASN A 76 -27.19 -5.73 9.24
C ASN A 76 -27.38 -4.44 8.43
N ASP A 77 -27.28 -3.27 9.06
CA ASP A 77 -27.38 -1.99 8.36
C ASP A 77 -26.06 -1.66 7.65
N SER A 78 -26.00 -1.98 6.35
CA SER A 78 -24.82 -1.70 5.51
C SER A 78 -24.57 -0.22 5.24
N THR A 79 -25.48 0.68 5.60
CA THR A 79 -25.25 2.13 5.53
C THR A 79 -24.43 2.61 6.72
N LYS A 80 -24.67 2.03 7.90
CA LYS A 80 -23.98 2.37 9.16
C LYS A 80 -22.75 1.51 9.46
N TYR A 81 -22.78 0.23 9.12
CA TYR A 81 -21.70 -0.72 9.38
C TYR A 81 -21.04 -1.24 8.10
N GLY A 82 -19.75 -1.55 8.20
CA GLY A 82 -18.97 -2.18 7.13
C GLY A 82 -18.00 -3.22 7.67
N ILE A 83 -17.40 -3.99 6.77
CA ILE A 83 -16.33 -4.94 7.08
C ILE A 83 -15.03 -4.36 6.55
N VAL A 84 -14.07 -4.12 7.44
CA VAL A 84 -12.76 -3.59 7.05
C VAL A 84 -12.00 -4.67 6.27
N PRO A 85 -11.55 -4.40 5.04
CA PRO A 85 -10.82 -5.39 4.27
C PRO A 85 -9.38 -5.57 4.78
N VAL A 86 -8.77 -6.69 4.44
CA VAL A 86 -7.45 -7.16 4.86
C VAL A 86 -6.72 -7.84 3.69
N TRP A 87 -5.39 -7.85 3.72
CA TRP A 87 -4.58 -8.66 2.80
C TRP A 87 -4.33 -10.04 3.39
N GLY A 88 -4.34 -11.07 2.55
CA GLY A 88 -4.09 -12.42 2.99
C GLY A 88 -4.45 -13.49 1.97
N TYR A 89 -4.79 -14.67 2.49
CA TYR A 89 -5.12 -15.87 1.74
C TYR A 89 -6.53 -16.36 2.05
N ALA A 90 -7.26 -16.73 0.99
CA ALA A 90 -8.56 -17.39 1.08
C ALA A 90 -8.57 -18.69 0.27
N GLU A 91 -9.34 -19.67 0.75
CA GLU A 91 -9.49 -20.98 0.13
C GLU A 91 -10.80 -21.05 -0.65
N VAL A 92 -10.77 -21.56 -1.87
CA VAL A 92 -11.96 -21.94 -2.64
C VAL A 92 -12.67 -23.10 -1.94
N ILE A 93 -13.90 -22.88 -1.50
CA ILE A 93 -14.72 -23.92 -0.88
C ILE A 93 -15.72 -24.54 -1.87
N SER A 94 -16.08 -23.82 -2.94
CA SER A 94 -16.91 -24.27 -4.06
C SER A 94 -16.70 -23.35 -5.26
N SER A 95 -16.81 -23.84 -6.49
CA SER A 95 -16.64 -23.04 -7.71
C SER A 95 -17.58 -23.49 -8.83
N HIS A 96 -18.13 -22.50 -9.56
CA HIS A 96 -18.73 -22.70 -10.89
C HIS A 96 -17.86 -22.10 -12.02
N ILE A 97 -16.64 -21.66 -11.71
CA ILE A 97 -15.67 -21.14 -12.67
C ILE A 97 -14.78 -22.29 -13.12
N GLU A 98 -14.70 -22.51 -14.44
CA GLU A 98 -13.84 -23.52 -15.04
C GLU A 98 -12.37 -23.26 -14.69
N GLY A 99 -11.63 -24.32 -14.34
CA GLY A 99 -10.22 -24.24 -13.95
C GLY A 99 -9.98 -23.91 -12.47
N LEU A 100 -11.00 -23.53 -11.70
CA LEU A 100 -10.89 -23.34 -10.24
C LEU A 100 -11.50 -24.54 -9.49
N LYS A 101 -10.74 -25.14 -8.58
CA LYS A 101 -11.14 -26.31 -7.79
C LYS A 101 -11.21 -25.98 -6.31
N LYS A 102 -12.03 -26.74 -5.58
CA LYS A 102 -12.06 -26.70 -4.11
C LYS A 102 -10.65 -26.97 -3.56
N GLY A 103 -10.22 -26.16 -2.60
CA GLY A 103 -8.90 -26.21 -2.00
C GLY A 103 -7.87 -25.26 -2.63
N ASP A 104 -8.16 -24.67 -3.80
CA ASP A 104 -7.31 -23.63 -4.38
C ASP A 104 -7.19 -22.45 -3.41
N ILE A 105 -5.97 -21.93 -3.25
CA ILE A 105 -5.66 -20.83 -2.34
C ILE A 105 -5.31 -19.58 -3.13
N PHE A 106 -5.93 -18.46 -2.80
CA PHE A 106 -5.68 -17.18 -3.44
C PHE A 106 -5.09 -16.17 -2.47
N TYR A 107 -4.01 -15.51 -2.87
CA TYR A 107 -3.57 -14.25 -2.26
C TYR A 107 -4.40 -13.09 -2.81
N GLY A 108 -4.82 -12.17 -1.95
CA GLY A 108 -5.54 -10.97 -2.38
C GLY A 108 -6.14 -10.15 -1.23
N PHE A 109 -7.15 -9.37 -1.58
CA PHE A 109 -7.91 -8.51 -0.67
C PHE A 109 -9.19 -9.23 -0.22
N TRP A 110 -9.39 -9.36 1.08
CA TRP A 110 -10.40 -10.21 1.72
C TRP A 110 -11.12 -9.45 2.84
N PRO A 111 -12.32 -9.87 3.28
CA PRO A 111 -12.95 -9.30 4.46
C PRO A 111 -12.20 -9.73 5.73
N SER A 112 -12.25 -8.91 6.81
CA SER A 112 -11.87 -9.31 8.17
C SER A 112 -12.88 -10.29 8.80
N SER A 113 -13.21 -11.34 8.06
CA SER A 113 -14.22 -12.35 8.39
C SER A 113 -13.82 -13.71 7.83
N ASN A 114 -14.22 -14.78 8.52
CA ASN A 114 -14.16 -16.15 7.99
C ASN A 114 -15.52 -16.62 7.43
N LEU A 115 -16.50 -15.73 7.28
CA LEU A 115 -17.72 -16.00 6.52
C LEU A 115 -17.32 -16.09 5.03
N PRO A 116 -17.70 -17.17 4.32
CA PRO A 116 -17.40 -17.25 2.90
C PRO A 116 -18.03 -16.12 2.08
N ILE A 117 -17.33 -15.68 1.04
CA ILE A 117 -17.77 -14.68 0.08
C ILE A 117 -17.82 -15.28 -1.32
N ASP A 118 -18.66 -14.71 -2.17
CA ASP A 118 -18.74 -15.09 -3.58
C ASP A 118 -18.12 -13.99 -4.43
N LEU A 119 -17.23 -14.38 -5.35
CA LEU A 119 -16.61 -13.48 -6.33
C LEU A 119 -16.83 -14.01 -7.74
N GLN A 120 -16.84 -13.10 -8.72
CA GLN A 120 -16.67 -13.42 -10.14
C GLN A 120 -15.22 -13.16 -10.52
N LEU A 121 -14.46 -14.21 -10.87
CA LEU A 121 -13.04 -14.09 -11.20
C LEU A 121 -12.81 -14.43 -12.68
N GLU A 122 -12.06 -13.57 -13.37
CA GLU A 122 -11.58 -13.82 -14.73
C GLU A 122 -10.07 -14.02 -14.72
N PRO A 123 -9.55 -15.04 -15.45
CA PRO A 123 -8.11 -15.24 -15.56
C PRO A 123 -7.46 -14.11 -16.36
N THR A 124 -6.31 -13.63 -15.89
CA THR A 124 -5.47 -12.64 -16.57
C THR A 124 -4.07 -13.20 -16.78
N LYS A 125 -3.23 -12.47 -17.52
CA LYS A 125 -1.80 -12.82 -17.60
C LYS A 125 -1.02 -12.21 -16.44
N PRO A 126 0.11 -12.83 -16.03
CA PRO A 126 0.51 -14.19 -16.39
C PRO A 126 -0.42 -15.25 -15.76
N ALA A 127 -0.32 -16.50 -16.20
CA ALA A 127 -1.17 -17.59 -15.69
C ALA A 127 -1.13 -17.68 -14.14
N GLY A 128 -2.27 -17.98 -13.53
CA GLY A 128 -2.45 -17.94 -12.08
C GLY A 128 -2.87 -16.58 -11.53
N HIS A 129 -2.95 -15.54 -12.37
CA HIS A 129 -3.51 -14.25 -11.99
C HIS A 129 -4.98 -14.14 -12.39
N PHE A 130 -5.75 -13.47 -11.55
CA PHE A 130 -7.17 -13.25 -11.76
C PHE A 130 -7.56 -11.83 -11.40
N ILE A 131 -8.57 -11.31 -12.07
CA ILE A 131 -9.24 -10.05 -11.74
C ILE A 131 -10.67 -10.35 -11.31
N ASP A 132 -11.12 -9.67 -10.28
CA ASP A 132 -12.50 -9.75 -9.81
C ASP A 132 -13.37 -8.73 -10.53
N ILE A 133 -14.34 -9.25 -11.26
CA ILE A 133 -15.29 -8.49 -12.09
C ILE A 133 -16.66 -8.34 -11.42
N THR A 134 -16.80 -8.71 -10.14
CA THR A 134 -18.06 -8.56 -9.39
C THR A 134 -18.53 -7.10 -9.47
N PRO A 135 -19.73 -6.81 -10.00
CA PRO A 135 -20.15 -5.44 -10.30
C PRO A 135 -20.08 -4.47 -9.11
N SER A 136 -20.44 -4.93 -7.91
CA SER A 136 -20.42 -4.11 -6.69
C SER A 136 -19.01 -3.72 -6.23
N ARG A 137 -17.97 -4.29 -6.81
CA ARG A 137 -16.57 -4.11 -6.40
C ARG A 137 -15.74 -3.33 -7.43
N GLN A 138 -16.35 -2.91 -8.53
CA GLN A 138 -15.67 -2.20 -9.63
C GLN A 138 -15.42 -0.70 -9.36
N SER A 139 -16.00 -0.14 -8.28
CA SER A 139 -15.75 1.24 -7.85
C SER A 139 -14.42 1.41 -7.12
N MET A 140 -13.82 0.32 -6.61
CA MET A 140 -12.49 0.36 -6.01
C MET A 140 -11.40 0.50 -7.06
N TRP A 141 -10.25 1.06 -6.67
CA TRP A 141 -9.05 1.02 -7.49
C TRP A 141 -8.63 -0.42 -7.83
N SER A 142 -8.12 -0.63 -9.05
CA SER A 142 -7.91 -1.97 -9.58
C SER A 142 -6.89 -2.82 -8.82
N TYR A 143 -6.01 -2.17 -8.05
CA TYR A 143 -5.08 -2.85 -7.17
C TYR A 143 -5.79 -3.79 -6.17
N TYR A 144 -7.01 -3.47 -5.74
CA TYR A 144 -7.74 -4.18 -4.66
C TYR A 144 -8.64 -5.32 -5.15
N HIS A 145 -8.80 -5.50 -6.45
CA HIS A 145 -9.63 -6.58 -7.03
C HIS A 145 -8.79 -7.56 -7.86
N ARG A 146 -7.50 -7.71 -7.53
CA ARG A 146 -6.58 -8.65 -8.19
C ARG A 146 -6.17 -9.76 -7.24
N TYR A 147 -6.18 -10.98 -7.76
CA TYR A 147 -5.96 -12.20 -7.00
C TYR A 147 -4.88 -13.06 -7.67
N VAL A 148 -4.06 -13.72 -6.87
CA VAL A 148 -2.99 -14.59 -7.35
C VAL A 148 -3.17 -15.97 -6.73
N LEU A 149 -3.31 -16.98 -7.58
CA LEU A 149 -3.36 -18.37 -7.18
C LEU A 149 -2.01 -18.76 -6.58
N ALA A 150 -2.05 -19.31 -5.37
CA ALA A 150 -0.87 -19.81 -4.69
C ALA A 150 -0.47 -21.20 -5.21
N PRO A 151 0.81 -21.60 -5.04
CA PRO A 151 1.24 -22.96 -5.35
C PRO A 151 0.43 -24.00 -4.56
N GLU A 152 0.18 -25.17 -5.16
CA GLU A 152 -0.54 -26.27 -4.50
C GLU A 152 0.13 -26.75 -3.20
N THR A 153 1.44 -26.51 -3.06
CA THR A 153 2.25 -26.89 -1.89
C THR A 153 2.25 -25.83 -0.78
N ILE A 154 1.38 -24.82 -0.84
CA ILE A 154 1.35 -23.72 0.15
C ILE A 154 1.03 -24.24 1.56
N ASP A 155 1.84 -23.84 2.53
CA ASP A 155 1.59 -24.08 3.96
C ASP A 155 1.08 -22.79 4.62
N LEU A 156 -0.23 -22.75 4.91
CA LEU A 156 -0.88 -21.62 5.57
C LEU A 156 -0.45 -21.40 7.03
N THR A 157 0.28 -22.35 7.62
CA THR A 157 0.79 -22.26 9.00
C THR A 157 2.22 -21.74 9.07
N SER A 158 2.89 -21.58 7.93
CA SER A 158 4.27 -21.05 7.85
C SER A 158 4.34 -19.60 8.35
N PRO A 159 5.24 -19.29 9.29
CA PRO A 159 5.53 -17.91 9.70
C PRO A 159 5.99 -17.01 8.54
N GLU A 160 6.73 -17.57 7.58
CA GLU A 160 7.19 -16.85 6.38
C GLU A 160 6.01 -16.43 5.51
N LEU A 161 5.03 -17.33 5.32
CA LEU A 161 3.82 -17.01 4.59
C LEU A 161 2.97 -15.97 5.33
N ALA A 162 2.86 -16.08 6.65
CA ALA A 162 2.21 -15.06 7.48
C ALA A 162 2.89 -13.69 7.31
N ALA A 163 4.22 -13.64 7.31
CA ALA A 163 4.98 -12.42 7.05
C ALA A 163 4.70 -11.86 5.65
N GLN A 164 4.58 -12.70 4.61
CA GLN A 164 4.23 -12.24 3.27
C GLN A 164 2.89 -11.51 3.22
N THR A 165 1.89 -11.91 4.03
CA THR A 165 0.61 -11.20 4.07
C THR A 165 0.76 -9.73 4.50
N VAL A 166 1.71 -9.46 5.40
CA VAL A 166 2.02 -8.12 5.91
C VAL A 166 2.84 -7.31 4.90
N PHE A 167 3.84 -7.93 4.27
CA PHE A 167 4.85 -7.20 3.51
C PHE A 167 4.57 -7.08 2.02
N LYS A 168 3.90 -8.07 1.40
CA LYS A 168 3.68 -8.10 -0.06
C LYS A 168 3.06 -6.81 -0.63
N PRO A 169 1.99 -6.21 -0.05
CA PRO A 169 1.44 -4.98 -0.64
C PRO A 169 2.38 -3.78 -0.48
N LEU A 170 3.28 -3.83 0.51
CA LEU A 170 4.25 -2.76 0.80
C LEU A 170 5.46 -2.85 -0.14
N PHE A 171 5.93 -4.08 -0.39
CA PHE A 171 6.96 -4.34 -1.41
C PHE A 171 6.48 -4.01 -2.81
N GLU A 172 5.22 -4.30 -3.14
CA GLU A 172 4.63 -3.89 -4.43
C GLU A 172 4.59 -2.36 -4.59
N CYS A 173 4.17 -1.63 -3.55
CA CYS A 173 4.20 -0.17 -3.54
C CYS A 173 5.62 0.38 -3.70
N ALA A 174 6.58 -0.14 -2.91
CA ALA A 174 7.99 0.25 -2.97
C ALA A 174 8.61 -0.05 -4.34
N HIS A 175 8.33 -1.22 -4.91
CA HIS A 175 8.78 -1.62 -6.24
C HIS A 175 8.20 -0.68 -7.31
N ALA A 176 6.90 -0.35 -7.23
CA ALA A 176 6.27 0.55 -8.18
C ALA A 176 6.89 1.96 -8.13
N LEU A 177 7.13 2.48 -6.93
CA LEU A 177 7.79 3.77 -6.73
C LEU A 177 9.23 3.77 -7.27
N ASN A 178 10.05 2.80 -6.89
CA ASN A 178 11.45 2.75 -7.31
C ASN A 178 11.62 2.49 -8.81
N THR A 179 10.81 1.58 -9.37
CA THR A 179 11.00 1.06 -10.73
C THR A 179 10.24 1.88 -11.77
N TYR A 180 8.99 2.22 -11.51
CA TYR A 180 8.14 2.88 -12.49
C TYR A 180 8.06 4.38 -12.28
N VAL A 181 8.09 4.89 -11.05
CA VAL A 181 8.07 6.35 -10.82
C VAL A 181 9.46 6.96 -10.87
N LEU A 182 10.47 6.28 -10.32
CA LEU A 182 11.86 6.74 -10.22
C LEU A 182 12.83 5.94 -11.14
N GLY A 183 12.28 5.39 -12.22
CA GLY A 183 13.02 4.61 -13.22
C GLY A 183 13.23 5.35 -14.54
N PRO A 184 13.94 4.74 -15.50
CA PRO A 184 14.28 5.36 -16.78
C PRO A 184 13.07 5.61 -17.69
N HIS A 185 11.99 4.83 -17.53
CA HIS A 185 10.72 4.99 -18.24
C HIS A 185 9.65 5.44 -17.25
N ALA A 186 9.84 6.64 -16.72
CA ALA A 186 9.10 7.11 -15.57
C ALA A 186 7.60 7.34 -15.87
N ILE A 187 6.77 6.77 -15.00
CA ILE A 187 5.35 7.02 -14.89
C ILE A 187 5.16 8.10 -13.82
N HIS A 188 4.33 9.09 -14.12
CA HIS A 188 4.01 10.13 -13.15
C HIS A 188 3.38 9.52 -11.88
N PRO A 189 3.70 9.98 -10.65
CA PRO A 189 3.13 9.38 -9.43
C PRO A 189 1.59 9.37 -9.38
N SER A 190 0.96 10.31 -10.08
CA SER A 190 -0.50 10.42 -10.27
C SER A 190 -0.82 10.46 -11.78
N PRO A 191 -0.72 9.34 -12.51
CA PRO A 191 -0.70 9.39 -13.97
C PRO A 191 -2.08 9.67 -14.58
N ARG A 192 -3.19 9.49 -13.85
CA ARG A 192 -4.53 9.83 -14.36
C ARG A 192 -4.89 11.31 -14.25
N THR A 193 -4.21 12.07 -13.38
CA THR A 193 -4.49 13.49 -13.15
C THR A 193 -3.41 14.43 -13.67
N ALA A 194 -2.22 13.90 -14.00
CA ALA A 194 -1.11 14.69 -14.46
C ALA A 194 -1.12 14.94 -15.97
N ASN A 195 -0.76 16.16 -16.36
CA ASN A 195 -0.66 16.58 -17.76
C ASN A 195 0.80 16.77 -18.22
N SER A 196 1.76 16.43 -17.38
CA SER A 196 3.19 16.63 -17.63
C SER A 196 4.02 15.43 -17.15
N PRO A 197 5.21 15.20 -17.73
CA PRO A 197 6.16 14.21 -17.22
C PRO A 197 6.58 14.50 -15.78
N TRP A 198 7.04 13.47 -15.07
CA TRP A 198 7.55 13.62 -13.70
C TRP A 198 9.01 14.15 -13.71
N PRO A 199 9.28 15.39 -13.23
CA PRO A 199 10.60 16.01 -13.38
C PRO A 199 11.65 15.49 -12.39
N HIS A 200 11.24 14.73 -11.37
CA HIS A 200 12.14 14.15 -10.36
C HIS A 200 12.29 12.63 -10.49
N ALA A 201 12.13 12.09 -11.70
CA ALA A 201 12.30 10.66 -11.96
C ALA A 201 13.77 10.22 -11.90
N ASP A 202 14.67 11.03 -12.47
CA ASP A 202 16.10 10.74 -12.49
C ASP A 202 16.72 11.01 -11.11
N LEU A 203 17.39 9.97 -10.60
CA LEU A 203 18.02 10.01 -9.30
C LEU A 203 19.52 10.31 -9.35
N SER A 204 20.15 10.32 -10.53
CA SER A 204 21.61 10.46 -10.68
C SER A 204 22.20 11.72 -10.02
N SER A 205 21.42 12.79 -9.92
CA SER A 205 21.76 14.04 -9.23
C SER A 205 20.79 14.41 -8.08
N THR A 206 20.09 13.42 -7.53
CA THR A 206 19.01 13.62 -6.55
C THR A 206 19.28 12.91 -5.23
N ALA A 207 19.33 13.66 -4.12
CA ALA A 207 19.31 13.07 -2.79
C ALA A 207 17.88 12.71 -2.39
N ILE A 208 17.66 11.46 -1.95
CA ILE A 208 16.37 11.02 -1.42
C ILE A 208 16.30 11.34 0.07
N ILE A 209 15.18 11.92 0.51
CA ILE A 209 14.86 12.14 1.92
C ILE A 209 13.60 11.34 2.25
N SER A 210 13.75 10.22 2.97
CA SER A 210 12.63 9.36 3.34
C SER A 210 12.08 9.75 4.72
N LEU A 211 10.85 10.23 4.78
CA LEU A 211 10.13 10.45 6.04
C LEU A 211 9.49 9.15 6.53
N SER A 212 9.24 9.05 7.84
CA SER A 212 8.73 7.84 8.47
C SER A 212 9.60 6.61 8.15
N ALA A 213 10.92 6.77 8.15
CA ALA A 213 11.85 5.81 7.56
C ALA A 213 11.89 4.43 8.23
N SER A 214 11.41 4.30 9.47
CA SER A 214 11.25 3.00 10.14
C SER A 214 9.91 2.31 9.84
N GLY A 215 9.03 2.96 9.09
CA GLY A 215 7.79 2.38 8.61
C GLY A 215 8.04 1.29 7.58
N LYS A 216 7.17 0.28 7.54
CA LYS A 216 7.35 -0.90 6.68
C LYS A 216 7.48 -0.56 5.19
N THR A 217 6.65 0.35 4.67
CA THR A 217 6.72 0.79 3.26
C THR A 217 8.00 1.58 2.98
N ALA A 218 8.43 2.43 3.93
CA ALA A 218 9.66 3.19 3.80
C ALA A 218 10.90 2.29 3.81
N LEU A 219 10.91 1.24 4.64
CA LEU A 219 11.97 0.23 4.66
C LEU A 219 12.02 -0.59 3.37
N ALA A 220 10.86 -1.04 2.86
CA ALA A 220 10.78 -1.72 1.57
C ALA A 220 11.28 -0.82 0.43
N PHE A 221 10.98 0.48 0.47
CA PHE A 221 11.48 1.45 -0.50
C PHE A 221 12.98 1.69 -0.36
N ALA A 222 13.48 1.85 0.86
CA ALA A 222 14.91 1.99 1.11
C ALA A 222 15.68 0.76 0.57
N ASP A 223 15.18 -0.45 0.81
CA ASP A 223 15.75 -1.67 0.24
C ASP A 223 15.74 -1.65 -1.30
N ALA A 224 14.61 -1.30 -1.92
CA ALA A 224 14.49 -1.22 -3.37
C ALA A 224 15.48 -0.21 -3.99
N VAL A 225 15.66 0.96 -3.36
CA VAL A 225 16.59 2.00 -3.84
C VAL A 225 18.04 1.59 -3.61
N LEU A 226 18.37 1.09 -2.43
CA LEU A 226 19.75 0.84 -2.01
C LEU A 226 20.32 -0.48 -2.56
N ASN A 227 19.47 -1.46 -2.87
CA ASN A 227 19.89 -2.82 -3.25
C ASN A 227 19.43 -3.27 -4.64
N SER A 228 18.40 -2.65 -5.23
CA SER A 228 17.75 -3.18 -6.44
C SER A 228 17.88 -2.28 -7.67
N ARG A 229 18.65 -1.19 -7.59
CA ARG A 229 18.89 -0.28 -8.71
C ARG A 229 20.05 -0.75 -9.58
N LYS A 230 20.01 -0.39 -10.86
CA LYS A 230 21.10 -0.69 -11.80
C LYS A 230 22.29 0.24 -11.51
N PRO A 231 23.55 -0.23 -11.67
CA PRO A 231 24.72 0.62 -11.57
C PRO A 231 24.61 1.90 -12.42
N GLY A 232 24.85 3.05 -11.80
CA GLY A 232 24.76 4.38 -12.40
C GLY A 232 23.36 5.02 -12.34
N SER A 233 22.33 4.30 -11.86
CA SER A 233 20.97 4.84 -11.68
C SER A 233 20.64 5.17 -10.22
N GLU A 234 21.54 4.87 -9.30
CA GLU A 234 21.39 5.11 -7.87
C GLU A 234 21.41 6.60 -7.52
N PRO A 235 20.68 7.03 -6.47
CA PRO A 235 20.87 8.36 -5.92
C PRO A 235 22.26 8.50 -5.29
N PRO A 236 22.91 9.67 -5.37
CA PRO A 236 24.18 9.90 -4.70
C PRO A 236 24.06 9.98 -3.17
N GLY A 237 22.84 10.12 -2.63
CA GLY A 237 22.60 10.01 -1.19
C GLY A 237 21.15 9.71 -0.78
N PHE A 238 21.01 9.11 0.40
CA PHE A 238 19.74 8.71 1.01
C PHE A 238 19.71 9.11 2.50
N LEU A 239 18.84 10.05 2.86
CA LEU A 239 18.60 10.49 4.25
C LEU A 239 17.31 9.88 4.78
N ALA A 240 17.43 9.01 5.78
CA ALA A 240 16.30 8.45 6.50
C ALA A 240 15.94 9.34 7.71
N ILE A 241 14.68 9.78 7.80
CA ILE A 241 14.17 10.55 8.95
C ILE A 241 13.12 9.72 9.68
N THR A 242 13.35 9.48 10.97
CA THR A 242 12.51 8.59 11.77
C THR A 242 12.49 9.00 13.25
N SER A 243 11.53 8.48 14.03
CA SER A 243 11.57 8.53 15.49
C SER A 243 12.56 7.55 16.11
N THR A 244 13.13 6.65 15.33
CA THR A 244 14.07 5.62 15.78
C THR A 244 15.44 5.85 15.14
N PRO A 245 16.26 6.80 15.64
CA PRO A 245 17.52 7.19 14.99
C PRO A 245 18.59 6.10 14.98
N THR A 246 18.37 5.00 15.73
CA THR A 246 19.18 3.78 15.69
C THR A 246 18.87 2.87 14.51
N LEU A 247 17.90 3.24 13.66
CA LEU A 247 17.56 2.48 12.46
C LEU A 247 18.79 2.32 11.55
N THR A 248 19.13 1.06 11.32
CA THR A 248 20.14 0.67 10.34
C THR A 248 19.45 0.45 9.00
N LEU A 249 19.89 1.17 7.97
CA LEU A 249 19.41 0.98 6.62
C LEU A 249 20.00 -0.30 6.01
N PRO A 250 19.28 -0.98 5.11
CA PRO A 250 19.77 -2.19 4.46
C PRO A 250 20.82 -1.86 3.40
N THR A 251 21.94 -1.26 3.79
CA THR A 251 22.96 -0.77 2.86
C THR A 251 24.01 -1.87 2.59
N PRO A 252 24.36 -2.16 1.32
CA PRO A 252 25.47 -3.05 0.99
C PRO A 252 26.80 -2.56 1.56
N SER A 253 27.71 -3.48 1.88
CA SER A 253 29.04 -3.14 2.41
C SER A 253 29.89 -2.26 1.47
N ALA A 254 29.58 -2.25 0.17
CA ALA A 254 30.26 -1.43 -0.84
C ALA A 254 29.25 -0.58 -1.64
N SER A 255 28.36 0.13 -0.95
CA SER A 255 27.38 1.01 -1.61
C SER A 255 28.01 2.33 -2.07
N PRO A 256 27.76 2.77 -3.33
CA PRO A 256 28.14 4.11 -3.77
C PRO A 256 27.26 5.21 -3.15
N ILE A 257 26.16 4.84 -2.49
CA ILE A 257 25.15 5.75 -1.96
C ILE A 257 25.55 6.19 -0.55
N LYS A 258 25.69 7.50 -0.32
CA LYS A 258 25.88 8.03 1.04
C LYS A 258 24.57 7.92 1.80
N THR A 259 24.58 7.23 2.93
CA THR A 259 23.37 7.06 3.76
C THR A 259 23.52 7.73 5.13
N LYS A 260 22.44 8.31 5.65
CA LYS A 260 22.39 8.78 7.04
C LYS A 260 20.99 8.58 7.60
N THR A 261 20.90 8.26 8.89
CA THR A 261 19.64 8.21 9.64
C THR A 261 19.64 9.37 10.64
N LEU A 262 18.55 10.15 10.67
CA LEU A 262 18.35 11.25 11.60
C LEU A 262 17.01 11.12 12.34
N SER A 263 16.98 11.69 13.54
CA SER A 263 15.72 11.99 14.21
C SER A 263 14.98 13.12 13.48
N TYR A 264 13.66 13.25 13.69
CA TYR A 264 12.91 14.42 13.18
C TYR A 264 13.48 15.76 13.66
N ALA A 265 13.96 15.84 14.91
CA ALA A 265 14.57 17.06 15.44
C ALA A 265 15.92 17.35 14.77
N SER A 266 16.78 16.33 14.66
CA SER A 266 18.09 16.44 13.99
C SER A 266 17.96 16.79 12.52
N ALA A 267 16.90 16.34 11.85
CA ALA A 267 16.64 16.67 10.44
C ALA A 267 16.43 18.18 10.18
N LEU A 268 15.95 18.92 11.19
CA LEU A 268 15.76 20.37 11.14
C LEU A 268 16.96 21.15 11.69
N SER A 269 18.11 20.49 11.86
CA SER A 269 19.36 21.08 12.34
C SER A 269 20.38 21.22 11.19
N PRO A 270 21.54 21.87 11.42
CA PRO A 270 22.63 21.91 10.43
C PRO A 270 23.14 20.52 10.01
N GLU A 271 22.87 19.46 10.78
CA GLU A 271 23.31 18.09 10.48
C GLU A 271 22.76 17.52 9.18
N SER A 272 21.54 17.91 8.78
CA SER A 272 20.93 17.49 7.51
C SER A 272 21.58 18.20 6.34
N ILE A 273 21.89 19.50 6.49
CA ILE A 273 22.58 20.30 5.48
C ILE A 273 24.03 19.84 5.32
N SER A 274 24.71 19.53 6.43
CA SER A 274 26.05 18.94 6.41
C SER A 274 26.08 17.61 5.66
N PHE A 275 25.05 16.77 5.84
CA PHE A 275 24.91 15.54 5.06
C PHE A 275 24.77 15.83 3.56
N LEU A 276 23.88 16.75 3.16
CA LEU A 276 23.71 17.14 1.76
C LEU A 276 25.01 17.68 1.15
N ASN A 277 25.72 18.54 1.87
CA ASN A 277 27.02 19.09 1.44
C ASN A 277 28.13 18.03 1.35
N SER A 278 27.95 16.88 2.02
CA SER A 278 28.90 15.77 1.92
C SER A 278 28.70 14.94 0.64
N ILE A 279 27.54 15.02 -0.01
CA ILE A 279 27.23 14.32 -1.27
C ILE A 279 28.06 14.95 -2.41
N PRO A 280 28.46 14.21 -3.45
CA PRO A 280 29.22 14.76 -4.58
C PRO A 280 28.63 16.06 -5.16
N SER A 281 29.48 16.89 -5.74
CA SER A 281 29.12 18.21 -6.32
C SER A 281 28.14 18.15 -7.48
N THR A 282 27.79 16.95 -7.96
CA THR A 282 26.76 16.70 -8.97
C THR A 282 25.35 16.78 -8.41
N LEU A 283 25.16 16.91 -7.09
CA LEU A 283 23.85 17.04 -6.47
C LEU A 283 23.15 18.33 -6.88
N THR A 284 21.98 18.21 -7.53
CA THR A 284 21.17 19.36 -7.96
C THR A 284 19.74 19.31 -7.41
N LYS A 285 19.30 18.16 -6.91
CA LYS A 285 17.91 17.93 -6.48
C LYS A 285 17.82 17.27 -5.11
N ILE A 286 16.73 17.57 -4.40
CA ILE A 286 16.26 16.83 -3.24
C ILE A 286 14.87 16.29 -3.58
N LEU A 287 14.65 14.99 -3.33
CA LEU A 287 13.33 14.38 -3.41
C LEU A 287 12.90 13.87 -2.04
N ILE A 288 11.91 14.54 -1.44
CA ILE A 288 11.29 14.07 -0.20
C ILE A 288 10.24 13.01 -0.56
N VAL A 289 10.35 11.83 0.05
CA VAL A 289 9.35 10.77 -0.05
C VAL A 289 8.66 10.62 1.30
N ASP A 290 7.39 11.00 1.36
CA ASP A 290 6.58 11.01 2.58
C ASP A 290 5.73 9.74 2.71
N PHE A 291 6.18 8.81 3.55
CA PHE A 291 5.46 7.59 3.91
C PHE A 291 4.48 7.78 5.09
N GLY A 292 4.00 9.01 5.33
CA GLY A 292 3.16 9.34 6.46
C GLY A 292 3.98 9.74 7.68
N GLY A 293 4.91 10.66 7.49
CA GLY A 293 5.67 11.29 8.58
C GLY A 293 4.75 11.98 9.59
N ARG A 294 5.31 12.33 10.76
CA ARG A 294 4.55 13.01 11.82
C ARG A 294 3.87 14.28 11.29
N ALA A 295 2.71 14.62 11.86
CA ALA A 295 2.02 15.87 11.55
C ALA A 295 3.01 17.04 11.66
N SER A 296 2.96 17.98 10.71
CA SER A 296 3.88 19.13 10.51
C SER A 296 5.33 18.83 10.06
N SER A 297 5.81 17.59 10.12
CA SER A 297 7.21 17.28 9.77
C SER A 297 7.56 17.63 8.32
N LEU A 298 6.68 17.32 7.36
CA LEU A 298 6.89 17.63 5.95
C LEU A 298 6.95 19.15 5.68
N PRO A 299 5.96 19.98 6.08
CA PRO A 299 6.05 21.43 5.93
C PRO A 299 7.30 22.05 6.56
N SER A 300 7.66 21.64 7.78
CA SER A 300 8.86 22.13 8.46
C SER A 300 10.15 21.78 7.69
N LEU A 301 10.22 20.56 7.15
CA LEU A 301 11.38 20.11 6.39
C LEU A 301 11.51 20.81 5.04
N ILE A 302 10.40 21.06 4.35
CA ILE A 302 10.37 21.86 3.11
C ILE A 302 10.90 23.27 3.40
N SER A 303 10.39 23.93 4.45
CA SER A 303 10.84 25.27 4.85
C SER A 303 12.34 25.29 5.20
N HIS A 304 12.80 24.27 5.95
CA HIS A 304 14.20 24.12 6.33
C HIS A 304 15.13 24.02 5.12
N PHE A 305 14.83 23.14 4.16
CA PHE A 305 15.67 22.96 2.97
C PHE A 305 15.61 24.15 2.02
N ARG A 306 14.45 24.81 1.88
CA ARG A 306 14.37 26.07 1.12
C ARG A 306 15.24 27.18 1.71
N SER A 307 15.33 27.24 3.03
CA SER A 307 16.10 28.29 3.71
C SER A 307 17.61 28.04 3.65
N HIS A 308 18.04 26.76 3.74
CA HIS A 308 19.45 26.42 3.92
C HIS A 308 20.11 25.74 2.71
N ALA A 309 19.33 25.25 1.75
CA ALA A 309 19.79 24.69 0.49
C ALA A 309 18.96 25.19 -0.71
N PRO A 310 18.77 26.52 -0.88
CA PRO A 310 17.90 27.10 -1.92
C PRO A 310 18.36 26.81 -3.36
N HIS A 311 19.61 26.37 -3.53
CA HIS A 311 20.19 26.01 -4.82
C HIS A 311 19.78 24.61 -5.30
N LEU A 312 19.21 23.78 -4.42
CA LEU A 312 18.72 22.45 -4.77
C LEU A 312 17.23 22.51 -5.12
N GLU A 313 16.87 21.97 -6.27
CA GLU A 313 15.47 21.82 -6.67
C GLU A 313 14.80 20.79 -5.74
N LEU A 314 13.63 21.13 -5.20
CA LEU A 314 12.93 20.29 -4.22
C LEU A 314 11.67 19.70 -4.84
N GLY A 315 11.59 18.37 -4.87
CA GLY A 315 10.40 17.60 -5.20
C GLY A 315 9.84 16.87 -3.99
N VAL A 316 8.53 16.59 -3.98
CA VAL A 316 7.86 15.83 -2.92
C VAL A 316 6.91 14.79 -3.51
N ILE A 317 7.10 13.53 -3.12
CA ILE A 317 6.13 12.45 -3.35
C ILE A 317 5.48 12.07 -2.03
N GLY A 318 4.15 12.12 -1.97
CA GLY A 318 3.39 11.50 -0.89
C GLY A 318 3.04 10.07 -1.23
N VAL A 319 3.30 9.11 -0.33
CA VAL A 319 2.91 7.69 -0.50
C VAL A 319 1.81 7.30 0.47
N GLY A 320 1.85 7.83 1.69
CA GLY A 320 0.83 7.59 2.70
C GLY A 320 0.54 8.84 3.54
N SER A 321 -0.33 8.67 4.52
CA SER A 321 -0.64 9.69 5.54
C SER A 321 -0.35 9.14 6.93
N SER A 322 -0.11 10.03 7.89
CA SER A 322 0.00 9.60 9.29
C SER A 322 -1.32 8.97 9.76
N PRO A 323 -1.29 7.91 10.58
CA PRO A 323 -2.48 7.34 11.22
C PRO A 323 -3.27 8.37 12.04
N ASP A 324 -2.58 9.35 12.62
CA ASP A 324 -3.13 10.36 13.53
C ASP A 324 -3.81 11.54 12.79
N THR A 325 -3.63 11.66 11.48
CA THR A 325 -4.14 12.79 10.69
C THR A 325 -5.67 12.70 10.61
N GLN A 326 -6.45 13.52 11.31
CA GLN A 326 -7.92 13.42 11.35
C GLN A 326 -8.63 13.62 9.99
N ASP A 327 -8.20 14.59 9.20
CA ASP A 327 -8.68 14.79 7.82
C ASP A 327 -7.53 14.50 6.85
N ILE A 328 -7.52 13.28 6.30
CA ILE A 328 -6.47 12.84 5.39
C ILE A 328 -6.52 13.65 4.10
N LEU A 329 -7.70 13.93 3.56
CA LEU A 329 -7.84 14.61 2.27
C LEU A 329 -7.38 16.08 2.37
N ALA A 330 -7.77 16.78 3.42
CA ALA A 330 -7.31 18.16 3.65
C ALA A 330 -5.80 18.22 3.88
N ALA A 331 -5.24 17.27 4.64
CA ALA A 331 -3.80 17.20 4.88
C ALA A 331 -3.00 16.97 3.58
N LEU A 332 -3.48 16.08 2.71
CA LEU A 332 -2.88 15.85 1.40
C LEU A 332 -2.90 17.12 0.53
N ALA A 333 -3.99 17.88 0.55
CA ALA A 333 -4.15 19.10 -0.23
C ALA A 333 -3.34 20.30 0.30
N SER A 334 -2.88 20.26 1.56
CA SER A 334 -2.23 21.38 2.24
C SER A 334 -0.78 21.66 1.83
N VAL A 335 -0.16 20.77 1.03
CA VAL A 335 1.24 20.92 0.58
C VAL A 335 1.25 20.97 -0.94
N PRO A 336 1.25 22.15 -1.58
CA PRO A 336 1.13 22.28 -3.03
C PRO A 336 2.20 21.53 -3.84
N GLU A 337 3.40 21.39 -3.29
CA GLU A 337 4.53 20.70 -3.92
C GLU A 337 4.44 19.18 -3.84
N ARG A 338 3.52 18.66 -3.02
CA ARG A 338 3.33 17.23 -2.79
C ARG A 338 2.51 16.62 -3.92
N VAL A 339 3.15 15.76 -4.71
CA VAL A 339 2.43 14.88 -5.62
C VAL A 339 2.09 13.59 -4.88
N GLN A 340 0.80 13.36 -4.64
CA GLN A 340 0.32 12.14 -3.98
C GLN A 340 0.34 10.97 -4.96
N MET A 341 1.21 9.99 -4.72
CA MET A 341 1.29 8.78 -5.50
C MET A 341 0.00 7.95 -5.34
N ASN A 342 -0.54 7.49 -6.47
CA ASN A 342 -1.55 6.43 -6.51
C ASN A 342 -0.90 5.15 -7.06
N THR A 343 -0.65 4.19 -6.18
CA THR A 343 0.01 2.91 -6.56
C THR A 343 -0.83 2.11 -7.56
N SER A 344 -2.17 2.17 -7.50
CA SER A 344 -3.03 1.46 -8.44
C SER A 344 -2.86 2.00 -9.85
N GLU A 345 -2.93 3.32 -10.00
CA GLU A 345 -2.83 3.97 -11.31
C GLU A 345 -1.43 3.80 -11.91
N VAL A 346 -0.37 3.95 -11.11
CA VAL A 346 1.00 3.68 -11.56
C VAL A 346 1.14 2.25 -12.07
N ARG A 347 0.56 1.28 -11.36
CA ARG A 347 0.60 -0.12 -11.76
C ARG A 347 -0.20 -0.38 -13.04
N GLU A 348 -1.38 0.21 -13.18
CA GLU A 348 -2.21 0.08 -14.39
C GLU A 348 -1.44 0.55 -15.63
N VAL A 349 -0.88 1.76 -15.58
CA VAL A 349 -0.08 2.31 -16.68
C VAL A 349 1.17 1.46 -16.92
N ALA A 350 1.80 0.92 -15.87
CA ALA A 350 2.95 0.02 -16.02
C ALA A 350 2.56 -1.28 -16.73
N VAL A 351 1.42 -1.90 -16.37
CA VAL A 351 0.89 -3.13 -16.99
C VAL A 351 0.57 -2.89 -18.47
N GLU A 352 -0.08 -1.77 -18.79
CA GLU A 352 -0.36 -1.36 -20.17
C GLU A 352 0.93 -1.18 -20.99
N ALA A 353 1.95 -0.54 -20.40
CA ALA A 353 3.23 -0.29 -21.06
C ALA A 353 4.03 -1.57 -21.34
N ILE A 354 3.91 -2.60 -20.50
CA ILE A 354 4.58 -3.91 -20.69
C ILE A 354 3.75 -4.91 -21.50
N GLY A 355 2.50 -4.58 -21.85
CA GLY A 355 1.61 -5.43 -22.65
C GLY A 355 1.12 -6.70 -21.93
N ALA A 356 0.95 -6.63 -20.60
CA ALA A 356 0.54 -7.76 -19.76
C ALA A 356 -0.98 -7.86 -19.57
#